data_AF-A0A6N3RD15-F1
#
_entry.id   AF-A0A6N3RD15-F1
#
_cell.length_a   1.000
_cell.length_b   1.000
_cell.length_c   1.000
_cell.angle_alpha   90.00
_cell.angle_beta   90.00
_cell.angle_gamma   90.00
#
_symmetry.space_group_name_H-M   'P 1'
#
loop_
_entity.id
_entity.type
_entity.pdbx_description
1 polymer ?
#
loop_
_entity_poly.entity_id
_entity_poly.type
_entity_poly.pdbx_seq_one_letter_code
_entity_poly.pdbx_strand_id
1 'polypeptide(L)' 'MWLVRGGKAAQPDGHTLARLWASLPPDIRLSPHLYLATNSAQGPWWILG' A
#
# COMPACT_ATOMS: atom_id res chain seq x y z
N MET A 1 5.91 0.56 12.29
CA MET A 1 4.92 1.34 11.51
C MET A 1 5.46 1.44 10.08
N TRP A 2 4.66 1.10 9.08
CA TRP A 2 5.08 1.05 7.68
C TRP A 2 4.35 2.13 6.90
N LEU A 3 5.08 2.86 6.04
CA LEU A 3 4.54 3.87 5.14
C LEU A 3 4.85 3.45 3.71
N VAL A 4 3.84 3.39 2.86
CA VAL A 4 3.97 3.07 1.44
C VAL A 4 3.42 4.22 0.63
N ARG A 5 4.19 4.67 -0.35
CA ARG A 5 3.75 5.69 -1.31
C ARG A 5 2.95 5.03 -2.42
N GLY A 6 1.78 5.57 -2.73
CA GLY A 6 1.04 5.29 -3.96
C GLY A 6 1.81 5.68 -5.22
N GLY A 7 1.20 5.38 -6.37
CA GLY A 7 1.80 5.60 -7.69
C GLY A 7 2.61 4.43 -8.22
N LYS A 8 2.49 3.23 -7.63
CA LYS A 8 3.20 2.03 -8.09
C LYS A 8 2.22 0.86 -8.22
N ALA A 9 2.18 0.26 -9.41
CA ALA A 9 1.25 -0.85 -9.71
C ALA A 9 1.51 -2.09 -8.82
N ALA A 10 2.77 -2.37 -8.51
CA ALA A 10 3.17 -3.48 -7.66
C ALA A 10 4.39 -3.12 -6.79
N GLN A 11 4.40 -3.64 -5.56
CA GLN A 11 5.58 -3.71 -4.70
C GLN A 11 6.39 -4.97 -5.05
N PRO A 12 7.72 -4.99 -4.82
CA PRO A 12 8.56 -6.14 -5.12
C PRO A 12 8.12 -7.40 -4.33
N ASP A 13 8.14 -8.56 -5.00
CA ASP A 13 7.48 -9.83 -4.63
C ASP A 13 8.01 -10.51 -3.34
N GLY A 14 9.01 -9.94 -2.67
CA GLY A 14 9.60 -10.50 -1.44
C GLY A 14 9.01 -9.97 -0.13
N HIS A 15 8.12 -8.98 -0.17
CA HIS A 15 7.59 -8.34 1.03
C HIS A 15 6.14 -8.73 1.30
N THR A 16 5.80 -9.05 2.54
CA THR A 16 4.41 -9.33 2.97
C THR A 16 3.44 -8.21 2.58
N LEU A 17 3.94 -6.97 2.55
CA LEU A 17 3.22 -5.78 2.08
C LEU A 17 2.83 -5.83 0.59
N ALA A 18 3.55 -6.56 -0.26
CA ALA A 18 3.22 -6.69 -1.68
C ALA A 18 1.90 -7.41 -1.90
N ARG A 19 1.61 -8.44 -1.08
CA ARG A 19 0.34 -9.17 -1.13
C ARG A 19 -0.83 -8.28 -0.70
N LEU A 20 -0.67 -7.47 0.35
CA LEU A 20 -1.72 -6.51 0.72
C LEU A 20 -1.83 -5.36 -0.26
N TRP A 21 -0.70 -4.91 -0.80
CA TRP A 21 -0.70 -3.91 -1.85
C TRP A 21 -1.52 -4.39 -3.03
N ALA A 22 -1.34 -5.64 -3.46
CA ALA A 22 -2.11 -6.25 -4.54
C ALA A 22 -3.62 -6.33 -4.26
N SER A 23 -4.06 -6.35 -2.99
CA SER A 23 -5.48 -6.37 -2.63
C SER A 23 -6.15 -4.99 -2.69
N LEU A 24 -5.39 -3.90 -2.83
CA LEU A 24 -5.94 -2.55 -2.91
C LEU A 24 -6.50 -2.26 -4.31
N PRO A 25 -7.56 -1.44 -4.42
CA PRO A 25 -8.06 -0.95 -5.70
C PRO A 25 -6.97 -0.27 -6.52
N PRO A 26 -6.96 -0.44 -7.86
CA PRO A 26 -5.97 0.18 -8.74
C PRO A 26 -5.92 1.71 -8.62
N ASP A 27 -7.07 2.39 -8.46
CA ASP A 27 -7.13 3.85 -8.28
C ASP A 27 -6.31 4.33 -7.07
N ILE A 28 -6.31 3.56 -5.99
CA ILE A 28 -5.52 3.87 -4.78
C ILE A 28 -4.04 3.58 -5.03
N ARG A 29 -3.70 2.44 -5.65
CA ARG A 29 -2.32 2.03 -5.90
C ARG A 29 -1.61 2.93 -6.90
N LEU A 30 -2.34 3.40 -7.91
CA LEU A 30 -1.82 4.21 -9.00
C LEU A 30 -1.82 5.70 -8.67
N SER A 31 -2.50 6.13 -7.60
CA SER A 31 -2.48 7.54 -7.18
C SER A 31 -1.14 7.91 -6.53
N PRO A 32 -0.33 8.80 -7.13
CA PRO A 32 0.95 9.23 -6.57
C PRO A 32 0.81 10.17 -5.36
N HIS A 33 -0.41 10.65 -5.11
CA HIS A 33 -0.72 11.58 -4.03
C HIS A 33 -1.15 10.87 -2.74
N LEU A 34 -1.52 9.59 -2.82
CA LEU A 34 -1.95 8.84 -1.66
C LEU A 34 -0.76 8.19 -0.96
N TYR A 35 -0.73 8.34 0.36
CA TYR A 35 0.16 7.58 1.23
C TYR A 35 -0.66 6.57 2.02
N LEU A 36 -0.11 5.38 2.20
CA LEU A 36 -0.77 4.30 2.92
C LEU A 36 0.09 3.93 4.11
N ALA A 37 -0.46 4.05 5.31
CA ALA A 37 0.21 3.64 6.54
C ALA A 37 -0.45 2.38 7.10
N THR A 38 0.36 1.41 7.53
CA THR A 38 -0.14 0.27 8.30
C THR A 38 0.80 -0.07 9.46
N ASN A 39 0.22 -0.46 10.59
CA ASN A 39 1.00 -0.95 11.73
C ASN A 39 1.34 -2.45 11.61
N SER A 40 0.70 -3.17 10.68
CA SER A 40 0.80 -4.62 10.55
C SER A 40 0.50 -5.06 9.12
N ALA A 41 1.23 -6.07 8.64
CA ALA A 41 0.93 -6.71 7.36
C ALA A 41 -0.40 -7.51 7.38
N GLN A 42 -1.14 -7.55 8.47
CA GLN A 42 -2.48 -8.14 8.52
C GLN A 42 -3.52 -7.13 9.06
N GLY A 43 -3.07 -5.91 9.38
CA GLY A 43 -3.89 -4.88 9.98
C GLY A 43 -4.52 -3.94 8.94
N PRO A 44 -5.40 -3.03 9.40
CA PRO A 44 -6.05 -2.06 8.54
C PRO A 44 -5.03 -1.08 7.93
N TRP A 45 -5.32 -0.68 6.69
CA TRP A 45 -4.61 0.40 6.01
C TRP A 45 -5.23 1.74 6.36
N TRP A 46 -4.38 2.72 6.67
CA TRP A 46 -4.75 4.11 6.83
C TRP A 46 -4.35 4.87 5.57
N ILE A 47 -5.32 5.53 4.93
CA ILE A 47 -5.06 6.42 3.80
C ILE A 47 -4.72 7.79 4.37
N LEU A 48 -3.52 8.27 4.05
CA LEU A 48 -3.02 9.60 4.35
C LEU A 48 -3.00 10.35 3.01
N GLY A 49 -3.94 11.27 2.83
CA GLY A 49 -4.08 12.14 1.65
C GLY A 49 -3.66 13.57 1.98
#